data_AF-A0A3D5NW33-F1
#
_entry.id   AF-A0A3D5NW33-F1
#
_cell.length_a   1.000
_cell.length_b   1.000
_cell.length_c   1.000
_cell.angle_alpha   90.00
_cell.angle_beta   90.00
_cell.angle_gamma   90.00
#
_symmetry.space_group_name_H-M   'P 1'
#
loop_
_entity.id
_entity.type
_entity.pdbx_description
1 polymer ?
#
loop_
_entity_poly.entity_id
_entity_poly.type
_entity_poly.pdbx_seq_one_letter_code
_entity_poly.pdbx_strand_id
1 'polypeptide(L)'
;NERLIIRTSTQVPFHVRRIVAEVLNFPLHKIRVIKPRVGGAFGGKQEILNEELVAAVTIRAGRPARLEFTRAEELYAARSRHPQIVTLKIGINADHTI
;
A
#
# COMPACT_ATOMS: atom_id res chain seq x y z
N ASN A 1 -14.17 10.74 21.26
CA ASN A 1 -14.27 10.12 19.92
C ASN A 1 -13.11 9.16 19.68
N GLU A 2 -13.27 7.89 20.06
CA GLU A 2 -12.26 6.85 19.87
C GLU A 2 -12.24 6.38 18.40
N ARG A 3 -11.22 6.82 17.65
CA ARG A 3 -10.95 6.37 16.27
C ARG A 3 -9.67 5.55 16.24
N LEU A 4 -9.62 4.53 15.40
CA LEU A 4 -8.36 3.88 15.02
C LEU A 4 -7.57 4.85 14.13
N ILE A 5 -6.38 5.23 14.60
CA ILE A 5 -5.48 6.11 13.85
C ILE A 5 -4.37 5.28 13.22
N ILE A 6 -4.29 5.30 11.90
CA ILE A 6 -3.23 4.61 11.14
C ILE A 6 -2.32 5.67 10.53
N ARG A 7 -1.08 5.77 11.02
CA ARG A 7 -0.06 6.61 10.41
C ARG A 7 0.87 5.73 9.58
N THR A 8 0.72 5.78 8.26
CA THR A 8 1.49 4.94 7.32
C THR A 8 2.09 5.78 6.20
N SER A 9 3.24 5.34 5.70
CA SER A 9 3.86 5.87 4.50
C SER A 9 3.14 5.32 3.26
N THR A 10 2.07 5.99 2.82
CA THR A 10 1.22 5.56 1.70
C THR A 10 1.07 6.64 0.61
N GLN A 11 0.79 6.24 -0.63
CA GLN A 11 0.31 7.13 -1.71
C GLN A 11 -1.23 7.17 -1.77
N VAL A 12 -1.92 6.26 -1.09
CA VAL A 12 -3.36 5.99 -1.27
C VAL A 12 -4.12 5.93 0.07
N PRO A 13 -4.12 7.01 0.88
CA PRO A 13 -4.69 6.97 2.24
C PRO A 13 -6.17 6.56 2.30
N PHE A 14 -6.95 6.87 1.25
CA PHE A 14 -8.35 6.44 1.16
C PHE A 14 -8.50 4.95 0.88
N HIS A 15 -7.60 4.35 0.09
CA HIS A 15 -7.58 2.90 -0.13
C HIS A 15 -7.15 2.16 1.13
N VAL A 16 -6.12 2.65 1.85
CA VAL A 16 -5.76 2.12 3.17
C VAL A 16 -6.97 2.11 4.09
N ARG A 17 -7.70 3.24 4.19
CA ARG A 17 -8.90 3.33 5.03
C ARG A 17 -9.97 2.31 4.63
N ARG A 18 -10.25 2.18 3.34
CA ARG A 18 -11.28 1.26 2.80
C ARG A 18 -10.90 -0.20 3.03
N ILE A 19 -9.68 -0.59 2.67
CA ILE A 19 -9.23 -1.98 2.69
C ILE A 19 -9.03 -2.46 4.13
N VAL A 20 -8.46 -1.65 5.02
CA VAL A 20 -8.35 -2.03 6.44
C VAL A 20 -9.73 -2.19 7.08
N ALA A 21 -10.69 -1.33 6.76
CA ALA A 21 -12.07 -1.46 7.24
C ALA A 21 -12.71 -2.78 6.79
N GLU A 22 -12.50 -3.14 5.52
CA GLU A 22 -13.03 -4.37 4.91
C GLU A 22 -12.38 -5.63 5.52
N VAL A 23 -11.04 -5.69 5.55
CA VAL A 23 -10.30 -6.86 6.05
C VAL A 23 -10.57 -7.12 7.53
N LEU A 24 -10.66 -6.07 8.35
CA LEU A 24 -10.86 -6.20 9.79
C LEU A 24 -12.34 -6.15 10.21
N ASN A 25 -13.27 -6.06 9.26
CA ASN A 25 -14.69 -5.82 9.53
C ASN A 25 -14.90 -4.65 10.53
N PHE A 26 -14.14 -3.56 10.35
CA PHE A 26 -14.11 -2.42 11.25
C PHE A 26 -14.88 -1.23 10.65
N PRO A 27 -15.67 -0.47 11.43
CA PRO A 27 -16.46 0.62 10.87
C PRO A 27 -15.60 1.69 10.18
N LEU A 28 -15.82 1.92 8.89
CA LEU A 28 -15.03 2.84 8.06
C LEU A 28 -14.90 4.25 8.66
N HIS A 29 -15.99 4.77 9.24
CA HIS A 29 -16.04 6.10 9.85
C HIS A 29 -15.22 6.21 11.15
N LYS A 30 -14.81 5.08 11.75
CA LYS A 30 -13.94 5.01 12.92
C LYS A 30 -12.45 4.91 12.55
N ILE A 31 -12.09 4.87 11.27
CA ILE A 31 -10.68 4.83 10.83
C ILE A 31 -10.24 6.20 10.31
N ARG A 32 -9.10 6.69 10.80
CA ARG A 32 -8.42 7.87 10.26
C ARG A 32 -7.01 7.48 9.81
N VAL A 33 -6.73 7.65 8.53
CA VAL A 33 -5.38 7.46 7.98
C VAL A 33 -4.66 8.80 7.92
N ILE A 34 -3.43 8.84 8.44
CA ILE A 34 -2.54 10.01 8.42
C ILE A 34 -1.34 9.65 7.53
N LYS A 35 -1.21 10.37 6.41
CA LYS A 35 -0.03 10.28 5.53
C LYS A 35 1.03 11.30 5.99
N PRO A 36 2.17 10.88 6.55
CA PRO A 36 3.27 11.80 6.87
C PRO A 36 4.00 12.25 5.59
N ARG A 37 5.09 13.01 5.74
CA ARG A 37 6.06 13.20 4.63
C ARG A 37 6.64 11.83 4.26
N VAL A 38 6.67 11.52 2.97
CA VAL A 38 7.05 10.19 2.44
C VAL A 38 8.37 10.33 1.69
N GLY A 39 9.38 9.55 2.09
CA GLY A 39 10.72 9.52 1.46
C GLY A 39 10.78 8.72 0.15
N GLY A 40 9.88 8.99 -0.79
CA GLY A 40 9.79 8.27 -2.06
C GLY A 40 8.93 7.00 -2.02
N ALA A 41 8.46 6.57 -3.19
CA ALA A 41 7.51 5.45 -3.33
C ALA A 41 7.57 4.76 -4.70
N PHE A 42 7.64 5.54 -5.79
CA PHE A 42 7.76 5.04 -7.17
C PHE A 42 6.73 3.96 -7.56
N GLY A 43 5.51 4.02 -7.00
CA GLY A 43 4.44 3.04 -7.21
C GLY A 43 4.32 2.01 -6.09
N GLY A 44 5.39 1.73 -5.33
CA GLY A 44 5.41 0.70 -4.28
C GLY A 44 4.56 0.99 -3.04
N LYS A 45 3.93 2.18 -2.96
CA LYS A 45 3.03 2.58 -1.86
C LYS A 45 1.60 2.88 -2.34
N GLN A 46 1.22 2.36 -3.50
CA GLN A 46 -0.15 2.42 -4.02
C GLN A 46 -1.06 1.30 -3.52
N GLU A 47 -0.49 0.35 -2.76
CA GLU A 47 -1.21 -0.77 -2.15
C GLU A 47 -1.12 -0.70 -0.61
N ILE A 48 -1.90 -1.56 0.04
CA ILE A 48 -1.80 -1.86 1.46
C ILE A 48 -0.82 -3.02 1.59
N LEU A 49 0.17 -2.90 2.46
CA LEU A 49 1.16 -3.95 2.68
C LEU A 49 0.95 -4.65 4.01
N ASN A 50 0.88 -3.89 5.10
CA ASN A 50 0.79 -4.44 6.46
C ASN A 50 -0.02 -3.56 7.42
N GLU A 51 -0.67 -2.51 6.92
CA GLU A 51 -1.45 -1.57 7.74
C GLU A 51 -2.58 -2.28 8.52
N GLU A 52 -3.22 -3.26 7.90
CA GLU A 52 -4.25 -4.10 8.48
C GLU A 52 -3.71 -4.99 9.61
N LEU A 53 -2.49 -5.51 9.49
CA LEU A 53 -1.87 -6.32 10.54
C LEU A 53 -1.58 -5.47 11.78
N VAL A 54 -0.97 -4.30 11.58
CA VAL A 54 -0.67 -3.36 12.67
C VAL A 54 -1.95 -2.83 13.32
N ALA A 55 -2.98 -2.56 12.51
CA ALA A 55 -4.31 -2.19 12.99
C ALA A 55 -4.94 -3.30 13.84
N ALA A 56 -4.91 -4.57 13.39
CA ALA A 56 -5.44 -5.70 14.13
C ALA A 56 -4.73 -5.88 15.48
N VAL A 57 -3.40 -5.81 15.50
CA VAL A 57 -2.60 -5.87 16.75
C VAL A 57 -2.98 -4.72 17.67
N THR A 58 -3.10 -3.50 17.16
CA THR A 58 -3.48 -2.31 17.94
C THR A 58 -4.85 -2.49 18.60
N ILE A 59 -5.85 -2.96 17.83
CA ILE A 59 -7.21 -3.24 18.33
C ILE A 59 -7.16 -4.31 19.41
N ARG A 60 -6.47 -5.43 19.15
CA ARG A 60 -6.44 -6.57 20.08
C ARG A 60 -5.67 -6.29 21.37
N ALA A 61 -4.60 -5.51 21.28
CA ALA A 61 -3.73 -5.19 22.41
C ALA A 61 -4.18 -3.95 23.20
N GLY A 62 -5.09 -3.15 22.66
CA GLY A 62 -5.59 -1.91 23.28
C GLY A 62 -4.51 -0.85 23.45
N ARG A 63 -3.40 -0.93 22.69
CA ARG A 63 -2.25 -0.03 22.78
C ARG A 63 -1.63 0.20 21.41
N PRO A 64 -0.91 1.30 21.18
CA PRO A 64 -0.26 1.56 19.90
C PRO A 64 0.74 0.46 19.51
N ALA A 65 0.73 0.09 18.23
CA ALA A 65 1.74 -0.79 17.63
C ALA A 65 2.44 -0.06 16.47
N ARG A 66 3.68 -0.46 16.17
CA ARG A 66 4.48 0.04 15.05
C ARG A 66 5.15 -1.13 14.35
N LEU A 67 5.11 -1.10 13.02
CA LEU A 67 5.92 -1.95 12.16
C LEU A 67 6.78 -1.03 11.30
N GLU A 68 8.06 -1.34 11.21
CA GLU A 68 9.02 -0.65 10.37
C GLU A 68 9.89 -1.71 9.71
N PHE A 69 9.95 -1.67 8.38
CA PHE A 69 10.83 -2.54 7.63
C PHE A 69 12.27 -2.06 7.73
N THR A 70 13.16 -3.02 7.94
CA THR A 70 14.57 -2.89 7.56
C THR A 70 14.68 -2.75 6.04
N ARG A 71 15.85 -2.29 5.57
CA ARG A 71 16.10 -2.18 4.12
C ARG A 71 15.98 -3.55 3.42
N ALA A 72 16.43 -4.62 4.06
CA ALA A 72 16.35 -5.96 3.50
C ALA A 72 14.88 -6.39 3.38
N GLU A 73 14.09 -6.23 4.44
CA GLU A 73 12.65 -6.53 4.45
C GLU A 73 11.90 -5.78 3.36
N GLU A 74 12.23 -4.51 3.10
CA GLU A 74 11.62 -3.78 1.99
C GLU A 74 11.83 -4.52 0.66
N LEU A 75 13.03 -4.98 0.37
CA LEU A 75 13.36 -5.58 -0.93
C LEU A 75 12.67 -6.93 -1.19
N TYR A 76 12.37 -7.71 -0.14
CA TYR A 76 11.75 -9.03 -0.30
C TYR A 76 10.28 -9.10 0.14
N ALA A 77 9.81 -8.20 1.01
CA ALA A 77 8.45 -8.22 1.54
C ALA A 77 7.56 -7.11 0.96
N ALA A 78 8.13 -6.04 0.38
CA ALA A 78 7.36 -5.05 -0.34
C ALA A 78 7.08 -5.49 -1.79
N ARG A 79 6.32 -4.66 -2.52
CA ARG A 79 5.98 -4.92 -3.92
C ARG A 79 7.10 -4.51 -4.86
N SER A 80 7.38 -5.37 -5.83
CA SER A 80 8.23 -5.07 -6.98
C SER A 80 7.41 -5.05 -8.26
N ARG A 81 8.01 -4.56 -9.35
CA ARG A 81 7.39 -4.60 -10.68
C ARG A 81 7.26 -6.06 -11.12
N HIS A 82 6.09 -6.42 -11.64
CA HIS A 82 5.88 -7.73 -12.22
C HIS A 82 6.88 -8.00 -13.35
N PRO A 83 7.53 -9.18 -13.39
CA PRO A 83 8.36 -9.56 -14.53
C PRO A 83 7.46 -9.73 -15.76
N GLN A 84 7.96 -9.33 -16.92
CA GLN A 84 7.23 -9.46 -18.18
C GLN A 84 8.15 -10.08 -19.23
N ILE A 85 7.65 -11.09 -19.93
CA ILE A 85 8.24 -11.62 -21.16
C ILE A 85 7.29 -11.23 -22.29
N VAL A 86 7.73 -10.33 -23.16
CA VAL A 86 6.89 -9.77 -24.22
C VAL A 86 7.54 -10.10 -25.56
N THR A 87 6.81 -10.83 -26.42
CA THR A 87 7.17 -11.04 -27.83
C THR A 87 6.35 -10.10 -28.68
N LEU A 88 7.01 -9.27 -29.48
CA LEU A 88 6.36 -8.23 -30.28
C LEU A 88 6.78 -8.37 -31.75
N LYS A 89 5.81 -8.33 -32.66
CA LYS A 89 6.01 -8.21 -34.11
C LYS A 89 5.24 -6.98 -34.58
N ILE A 90 5.94 -6.05 -35.23
CA ILE A 90 5.36 -4.80 -35.75
C ILE A 90 5.55 -4.80 -37.27
N GLY A 91 4.52 -4.38 -38.01
CA GLY A 91 4.60 -4.07 -39.43
C GLY A 91 4.56 -2.56 -39.65
N ILE A 92 5.23 -2.08 -40.70
CA ILE A 92 5.23 -0.67 -41.10
C ILE A 92 4.94 -0.62 -42.60
N ASN A 93 4.13 0.36 -43.01
CA ASN A 93 3.85 0.69 -44.41
C ASN A 93 5.08 1.35 -45.06
N ALA A 94 5.15 1.31 -46.40
CA ALA A 94 6.26 1.90 -47.13
C ALA A 94 6.36 3.44 -46.95
N ASP A 95 5.26 4.10 -46.58
CA ASP A 95 5.21 5.52 -46.22
C ASP A 95 5.57 5.80 -44.74
N HIS A 96 6.14 4.81 -44.06
CA HIS A 96 6.61 4.85 -42.66
C HIS A 96 5.50 5.01 -41.61
N THR A 97 4.24 4.78 -41.98
CA THR A 97 3.14 4.66 -41.02
C THR A 97 3.07 3.26 -40.42
N ILE A 98 2.62 3.16 -39.16
CA ILE A 98 2.33 1.90 -38.46
C ILE A 98 0.86 1.55 -38.68
#